data_AF-A0A964MFB0-F1
#
_entry.id   AF-A0A964MFB0-F1
#
_cell.length_a   1.000
_cell.length_b   1.000
_cell.length_c   1.000
_cell.angle_alpha   90.00
_cell.angle_beta   90.00
_cell.angle_gamma   90.00
#
_symmetry.space_group_name_H-M   'P 1'
#
loop_
_entity.id
_entity.type
_entity.pdbx_description
1 polymer ?
#
loop_
_entity_poly.entity_id
_entity_poly.type
_entity_poly.pdbx_seq_one_letter_code
_entity_poly.pdbx_strand_id
1 'polypeptide(L)'
;MPLPGRLSIDGRRATIEPAHSSREGHVNFLEAGISGQIEAFATSLAIGLLIGLERERKADAKAGLRTFGLVALLGTLCALIAKESGSGWILAAGFLAVGAMMIVSHAVDPQDDGDPGTTSVVALMVCFALGAMIWFGYGTLAVMLGIATTGLLYFKHQLSGISKSLTHKDLISILQFAALSFIVLPILPNKDFGPYNAINPHQVWWMVVLISGLSLAGYAALRIVGAQRGAAVIGFFGGLASSTATTMVFARNARDDVELTRTATVVILLANLAVLLRLAVVAATLAPALT
;
A
#
# COMPACT_ATOMS: atom_id res chain seq x y z
N MET A 1 2.22 100.72 29.29
CA MET A 1 3.26 100.92 30.33
C MET A 1 2.74 100.23 31.59
N PRO A 2 3.37 99.20 32.20
CA PRO A 2 4.61 98.48 31.87
C PRO A 2 4.46 96.92 31.77
N LEU A 3 5.40 96.25 31.09
CA LEU A 3 5.89 94.87 31.32
C LEU A 3 6.95 94.91 32.47
N PRO A 4 7.58 93.84 33.03
CA PRO A 4 7.74 92.44 32.54
C PRO A 4 7.74 91.32 33.63
N GLY A 5 7.83 90.04 33.23
CA GLY A 5 7.86 88.93 34.20
C GLY A 5 8.27 87.54 33.69
N ARG A 6 9.39 87.49 32.94
CA ARG A 6 10.29 86.33 32.70
C ARG A 6 9.82 85.06 31.96
N LEU A 7 10.72 84.69 31.04
CA LEU A 7 10.90 83.40 30.37
C LEU A 7 10.76 82.19 31.30
N SER A 8 10.07 81.16 30.82
CA SER A 8 10.47 79.77 31.08
C SER A 8 10.56 79.04 29.74
N ILE A 9 11.78 78.65 29.40
CA ILE A 9 12.10 77.77 28.29
C ILE A 9 11.86 76.35 28.80
N ASP A 10 10.96 75.60 28.18
CA ASP A 10 11.13 74.14 28.11
C ASP A 10 10.81 73.66 26.69
N GLY A 11 11.87 73.41 25.95
CA GLY A 11 11.82 72.66 24.71
C GLY A 11 11.78 71.19 25.05
N ARG A 12 10.66 70.52 24.76
CA ARG A 12 10.68 69.07 24.59
C ARG A 12 9.51 68.58 23.74
N ARG A 13 9.87 68.25 22.50
CA ARG A 13 9.34 67.16 21.67
C ARG A 13 7.82 67.09 21.54
N ALA A 14 7.31 67.68 20.46
CA ALA A 14 6.18 67.12 19.74
C ALA A 14 6.60 65.73 19.24
N THR A 15 6.26 64.69 19.99
CA THR A 15 6.42 63.29 19.56
C THR A 15 5.34 63.03 18.52
N ILE A 16 5.73 63.09 17.25
CA ILE A 16 4.91 62.62 16.14
C ILE A 16 4.80 61.10 16.31
N GLU A 17 3.64 60.62 16.74
CA GLU A 17 3.33 59.19 16.77
C GLU A 17 3.30 58.69 15.31
N PRO A 18 4.25 57.85 14.86
CA PRO A 18 4.28 57.46 13.46
C PRO A 18 3.23 56.37 13.21
N ALA A 19 2.47 56.51 12.13
CA ALA A 19 1.52 55.53 11.60
C ALA A 19 2.17 54.22 11.09
N HIS A 20 3.28 53.78 11.71
CA HIS A 20 4.09 52.63 11.32
C HIS A 20 3.48 51.29 11.78
N SER A 21 2.80 51.26 12.93
CA SER A 21 2.20 50.03 13.48
C SER A 21 1.10 49.42 12.59
N SER A 22 0.27 50.26 11.95
CA SER A 22 -0.77 49.78 11.03
C SER A 22 -0.23 49.29 9.67
N ARG A 23 0.92 49.80 9.22
CA ARG A 23 1.57 49.33 7.99
C ARG A 23 2.30 48.01 8.20
N GLU A 24 2.98 47.85 9.33
CA GLU A 24 3.67 46.61 9.71
C GLU A 24 2.69 45.44 9.92
N GLY A 25 1.50 45.69 10.50
CA GLY A 25 0.45 44.68 10.60
C GLY A 25 -0.11 44.25 9.23
N HIS A 26 -0.26 45.18 8.29
CA HIS A 26 -0.77 44.88 6.95
C HIS A 26 0.22 44.09 6.09
N VAL A 27 1.52 44.43 6.14
CA VAL A 27 2.55 43.67 5.40
C VAL A 27 2.73 42.25 5.96
N ASN A 28 2.72 42.07 7.29
CA ASN A 28 2.81 40.74 7.90
C ASN A 28 1.59 39.87 7.56
N PHE A 29 0.38 40.46 7.47
CA PHE A 29 -0.82 39.73 7.07
C PHE A 29 -0.79 39.30 5.60
N LEU A 30 -0.30 40.16 4.71
CA LEU A 30 -0.14 39.83 3.29
C LEU A 30 0.97 38.80 3.07
N GLU A 31 2.11 38.90 3.76
CA GLU A 31 3.18 37.91 3.68
C GLU A 31 2.76 36.54 4.25
N ALA A 32 2.03 36.51 5.36
CA ALA A 32 1.47 35.27 5.91
C ALA A 32 0.44 34.63 4.97
N GLY A 33 -0.38 35.44 4.30
CA GLY A 33 -1.34 34.95 3.30
C GLY A 33 -0.64 34.38 2.06
N ILE A 34 0.33 35.11 1.50
CA ILE A 34 1.04 34.72 0.28
C ILE A 34 1.96 33.51 0.52
N SER A 35 2.63 33.45 1.66
CA SER A 35 3.50 32.30 2.00
C SER A 35 2.73 30.98 2.07
N GLY A 36 1.55 30.96 2.71
CA GLY A 36 0.71 29.75 2.77
C GLY A 36 0.19 29.32 1.39
N GLN A 37 -0.09 30.27 0.49
CA GLN A 37 -0.49 29.95 -0.88
C GLN A 37 0.66 29.35 -1.68
N ILE A 38 1.85 29.95 -1.61
CA ILE A 38 3.05 29.44 -2.28
C ILE A 38 3.39 28.03 -1.77
N GLU A 39 3.30 27.80 -0.47
CA GLU A 39 3.51 26.49 0.14
C GLU A 39 2.51 25.45 -0.39
N ALA A 40 1.23 25.79 -0.50
CA ALA A 40 0.21 24.90 -1.08
C ALA A 40 0.48 24.54 -2.54
N PHE A 41 0.87 25.52 -3.37
CA PHE A 41 1.21 25.25 -4.76
C PHE A 41 2.50 24.44 -4.88
N ALA A 42 3.54 24.77 -4.12
CA ALA A 42 4.82 24.06 -4.11
C ALA A 42 4.67 22.61 -3.65
N THR A 43 3.89 22.36 -2.60
CA THR A 43 3.61 21.00 -2.10
C THR A 43 2.79 20.19 -3.11
N SER A 44 1.79 20.79 -3.76
CA SER A 44 1.03 20.10 -4.81
C SER A 44 1.89 19.73 -6.01
N LEU A 45 2.75 20.64 -6.45
CA LEU A 45 3.73 20.40 -7.50
C LEU A 45 4.67 19.26 -7.10
N ALA A 46 5.20 19.28 -5.89
CA ALA A 46 6.11 18.24 -5.40
C ALA A 46 5.46 16.86 -5.40
N ILE A 47 4.21 16.73 -4.93
CA ILE A 47 3.45 15.46 -4.98
C ILE A 47 3.23 15.01 -6.43
N GLY A 48 2.79 15.93 -7.31
CA GLY A 48 2.57 15.63 -8.72
C GLY A 48 3.85 15.17 -9.43
N LEU A 49 4.97 15.85 -9.20
CA LEU A 49 6.28 15.46 -9.73
C LEU A 49 6.74 14.11 -9.18
N LEU A 50 6.52 13.83 -7.89
CA LEU A 50 6.89 12.55 -7.28
C LEU A 50 6.13 11.37 -7.90
N ILE A 51 4.81 11.51 -8.09
CA ILE A 51 3.99 10.50 -8.77
C ILE A 51 4.41 10.37 -10.25
N GLY A 52 4.65 11.52 -10.90
CA GLY A 52 5.05 11.60 -12.30
C GLY A 52 6.41 11.00 -12.59
N LEU A 53 7.37 11.11 -11.67
CA LEU A 53 8.71 10.52 -11.79
C LEU A 53 8.64 8.99 -11.85
N GLU A 54 7.78 8.37 -11.04
CA GLU A 54 7.55 6.93 -11.09
C GLU A 54 6.91 6.51 -12.42
N ARG A 55 6.05 7.37 -12.98
CA ARG A 55 5.41 7.11 -14.28
C ARG A 55 6.36 7.24 -15.46
N GLU A 56 7.23 8.24 -15.48
CA GLU A 56 8.18 8.48 -16.57
C GLU A 56 9.26 7.38 -16.69
N ARG A 57 9.52 6.62 -15.60
CA ARG A 57 10.38 5.43 -15.65
C ARG A 57 9.87 4.33 -16.60
N LYS A 58 8.63 4.41 -17.04
CA LYS A 58 8.06 3.47 -18.03
C LYS A 58 8.04 4.12 -19.41
N ALA A 59 8.69 3.45 -20.37
CA ALA A 59 8.78 3.91 -21.76
C ALA A 59 7.41 4.10 -22.45
N ASP A 60 6.36 3.41 -21.97
CA ASP A 60 4.98 3.48 -22.51
C ASP A 60 4.02 4.39 -21.73
N ALA A 61 4.52 5.19 -20.80
CA ALA A 61 3.65 6.07 -20.03
C ALA A 61 3.14 7.25 -20.87
N LYS A 62 1.88 7.19 -21.31
CA LYS A 62 1.17 8.31 -21.99
C LYS A 62 1.16 9.62 -21.19
N ALA A 63 1.35 9.56 -19.87
CA ALA A 63 1.46 10.72 -18.99
C ALA A 63 2.72 10.59 -18.13
N GLY A 64 3.65 11.53 -18.30
CA GLY A 64 4.92 11.59 -17.59
C GLY A 64 4.96 12.65 -16.49
N LEU A 65 6.17 12.97 -16.03
CA LEU A 65 6.44 13.91 -14.93
C LEU A 65 5.77 15.27 -15.09
N ARG A 66 5.84 15.87 -16.30
CA ARG A 66 5.22 17.17 -16.58
C ARG A 66 3.70 17.12 -16.48
N THR A 67 3.07 16.07 -17.01
CA THR A 67 1.61 15.92 -16.99
C THR A 67 1.08 15.79 -15.56
N PHE A 68 1.71 14.96 -14.72
CA PHE A 68 1.29 14.81 -13.33
C PHE A 68 1.53 16.08 -12.49
N GLY A 69 2.66 16.76 -12.69
CA GLY A 69 2.93 18.05 -12.03
C GLY A 69 1.89 19.12 -12.39
N LEU A 70 1.56 19.25 -13.68
CA LEU A 70 0.55 20.20 -14.16
C LEU A 70 -0.86 19.85 -13.67
N VAL A 71 -1.20 18.57 -13.58
CA VAL A 71 -2.51 18.12 -13.10
C VAL A 71 -2.68 18.34 -11.60
N ALA A 72 -1.63 18.17 -10.79
CA ALA A 72 -1.66 18.53 -9.38
C ALA A 72 -1.85 20.04 -9.17
N LEU A 73 -1.13 20.86 -9.95
CA LEU A 73 -1.30 22.31 -9.97
C LEU A 73 -2.70 22.73 -10.44
N LEU A 74 -3.25 22.05 -11.44
CA LEU A 74 -4.60 22.30 -11.91
C LEU A 74 -5.63 21.99 -10.80
N GLY A 75 -5.42 20.91 -10.04
CA GLY A 75 -6.23 20.56 -8.88
C GLY A 75 -6.22 21.63 -7.80
N THR A 76 -5.05 22.15 -7.41
CA THR A 76 -4.95 23.26 -6.45
C THR A 76 -5.58 24.53 -6.99
N LEU A 77 -5.37 24.86 -8.26
CA LEU A 77 -5.97 26.03 -8.91
C LEU A 77 -7.51 25.95 -8.93
N CYS A 78 -8.07 24.80 -9.31
CA CYS A 78 -9.51 24.58 -9.29
C CYS A 78 -10.09 24.69 -7.88
N ALA A 79 -9.37 24.21 -6.85
CA ALA A 79 -9.80 24.32 -5.46
C ALA A 79 -9.74 25.77 -4.94
N LEU A 80 -8.72 26.54 -5.33
CA LEU A 80 -8.64 27.98 -5.08
C LEU A 80 -9.85 28.72 -5.66
N ILE A 81 -10.10 28.53 -6.96
CA ILE A 81 -11.21 29.22 -7.63
C ILE A 81 -12.57 28.79 -7.07
N ALA A 82 -12.73 27.50 -6.74
CA ALA A 82 -13.97 26.99 -6.13
C ALA A 82 -14.24 27.58 -4.75
N LYS A 83 -13.19 27.81 -3.94
CA LYS A 83 -13.31 28.45 -2.63
C LYS A 83 -13.71 29.93 -2.76
N GLU A 84 -13.08 30.67 -3.67
CA GLU A 84 -13.38 32.10 -3.91
C GLU A 84 -14.77 32.31 -4.54
N SER A 85 -15.17 31.43 -5.48
CA SER A 85 -16.45 31.57 -6.17
C SER A 85 -17.64 31.06 -5.35
N GLY A 86 -17.40 30.37 -4.22
CA GLY A 86 -18.43 29.73 -3.41
C GLY A 86 -19.17 28.58 -4.11
N SER A 87 -18.70 28.15 -5.29
CA SER A 87 -19.36 27.16 -6.15
C SER A 87 -18.43 25.98 -6.44
N GLY A 88 -18.77 24.77 -5.95
CA GLY A 88 -17.99 23.55 -6.15
C GLY A 88 -17.99 22.99 -7.59
N TRP A 89 -18.76 23.58 -8.49
CA TRP A 89 -18.89 23.14 -9.88
C TRP A 89 -17.57 23.18 -10.66
N ILE A 90 -16.71 24.15 -10.36
CA ILE A 90 -15.42 24.33 -11.04
C ILE A 90 -14.47 23.17 -10.73
N LEU A 91 -14.48 22.68 -9.49
CA LEU A 91 -13.69 21.51 -9.09
C LEU A 91 -14.18 20.25 -9.79
N ALA A 92 -15.51 20.03 -9.83
CA ALA A 92 -16.11 18.91 -10.54
C ALA A 92 -15.85 18.96 -12.06
N ALA A 93 -15.96 20.15 -12.66
CA ALA A 93 -15.67 20.37 -14.08
C ALA A 93 -14.20 20.10 -14.41
N GLY A 94 -13.27 20.59 -13.58
CA GLY A 94 -11.84 20.31 -13.73
C GLY A 94 -11.51 18.82 -13.64
N PHE A 95 -12.09 18.13 -12.66
CA PHE A 95 -11.93 16.69 -12.49
C PHE A 95 -12.45 15.89 -13.70
N LEU A 96 -13.65 16.24 -14.19
CA LEU A 96 -14.23 15.62 -15.39
C LEU A 96 -13.43 15.93 -16.64
N ALA A 97 -12.90 17.14 -16.80
CA ALA A 97 -12.08 17.53 -17.94
C ALA A 97 -10.78 16.73 -18.00
N VAL A 98 -10.07 16.56 -16.88
CA VAL A 98 -8.86 15.72 -16.80
C VAL A 98 -9.20 14.26 -17.14
N GLY A 99 -10.29 13.73 -16.59
CA GLY A 99 -10.75 12.38 -16.90
C GLY A 99 -11.07 12.19 -18.37
N ALA A 100 -11.86 13.10 -18.96
CA ALA A 100 -12.26 13.06 -20.36
C ALA A 100 -11.05 13.16 -21.30
N MET A 101 -10.12 14.09 -21.04
CA MET A 101 -8.91 14.26 -21.85
C MET A 101 -8.06 12.98 -21.86
N MET A 102 -7.94 12.30 -20.72
CA MET A 102 -7.17 11.06 -20.63
C MET A 102 -7.90 9.88 -21.30
N ILE A 103 -9.23 9.79 -21.18
CA ILE A 103 -10.04 8.79 -21.89
C ILE A 103 -9.88 8.96 -23.40
N VAL A 104 -9.93 10.20 -23.90
CA VAL A 104 -9.71 10.50 -25.33
C VAL A 104 -8.29 10.13 -25.75
N SER A 105 -7.28 10.47 -24.95
CA SER A 105 -5.88 10.07 -25.20
C SER A 105 -5.70 8.54 -25.23
N HIS A 106 -6.51 7.80 -24.47
CA HIS A 106 -6.54 6.34 -24.54
C HIS A 106 -7.24 5.83 -25.79
N ALA A 107 -8.37 6.41 -26.18
CA ALA A 107 -9.18 5.97 -27.31
C ALA A 107 -8.53 6.26 -28.68
N VAL A 108 -7.75 7.33 -28.79
CA VAL A 108 -7.10 7.75 -30.05
C VAL A 108 -5.89 6.89 -30.42
N ASP A 109 -5.27 6.21 -29.44
CA ASP A 109 -4.08 5.39 -29.69
C ASP A 109 -4.25 3.98 -29.10
N PRO A 110 -4.94 3.06 -29.82
CA PRO A 110 -5.27 1.71 -29.35
C PRO A 110 -4.14 0.68 -29.54
N GLN A 111 -3.01 1.04 -30.14
CA GLN A 111 -1.99 0.09 -30.60
C GLN A 111 -1.04 -0.46 -29.52
N ASP A 112 -1.31 -0.21 -28.24
CA ASP A 112 -0.44 -0.70 -27.16
C ASP A 112 -1.08 -1.89 -26.42
N ASP A 113 -0.71 -3.09 -26.87
CA ASP A 113 -1.23 -4.42 -26.52
C ASP A 113 -0.85 -4.88 -25.09
N GLY A 114 -0.70 -3.93 -24.15
CA GLY A 114 -0.01 -4.15 -22.88
C GLY A 114 -0.68 -3.53 -21.64
N ASP A 115 -1.99 -3.29 -21.63
CA ASP A 115 -2.79 -2.76 -20.50
C ASP A 115 -2.05 -1.87 -19.45
N PRO A 116 -1.75 -0.60 -19.78
CA PRO A 116 -1.33 0.40 -18.79
C PRO A 116 -2.34 1.53 -18.57
N GLY A 117 -3.46 1.57 -19.30
CA GLY A 117 -4.28 2.78 -19.40
C GLY A 117 -5.14 3.09 -18.19
N THR A 118 -5.91 2.11 -17.70
CA THR A 118 -6.89 2.32 -16.64
C THR A 118 -6.25 2.81 -15.34
N THR A 119 -5.11 2.23 -14.95
CA THR A 119 -4.36 2.69 -13.76
C THR A 119 -3.75 4.08 -13.92
N SER A 120 -3.45 4.51 -15.14
CA SER A 120 -2.87 5.83 -15.42
C SER A 120 -3.94 6.92 -15.37
N VAL A 121 -5.14 6.63 -15.89
CA VAL A 121 -6.34 7.47 -15.72
C VAL A 121 -6.63 7.69 -14.24
N VAL A 122 -6.75 6.61 -13.47
CA VAL A 122 -7.04 6.71 -12.03
C VAL A 122 -5.93 7.45 -11.28
N ALA A 123 -4.65 7.21 -11.61
CA ALA A 123 -3.55 7.92 -10.96
C ALA A 123 -3.58 9.44 -11.22
N LEU A 124 -3.92 9.88 -12.43
CA LEU A 124 -4.10 11.30 -12.75
C LEU A 124 -5.27 11.92 -11.98
N MET A 125 -6.38 11.20 -11.89
CA MET A 125 -7.55 11.64 -11.11
C MET A 125 -7.21 11.77 -9.62
N VAL A 126 -6.49 10.80 -9.05
CA VAL A 126 -5.98 10.87 -7.68
C VAL A 126 -5.01 12.05 -7.53
N CYS A 127 -4.10 12.25 -8.48
CA CYS A 127 -3.16 13.38 -8.46
C CYS A 127 -3.88 14.74 -8.41
N PHE A 128 -4.90 14.92 -9.25
CA PHE A 128 -5.76 16.12 -9.23
C PHE A 128 -6.45 16.30 -7.87
N ALA A 129 -7.04 15.22 -7.33
CA ALA A 129 -7.73 15.27 -6.05
C ALA A 129 -6.78 15.59 -4.88
N LEU A 130 -5.56 15.06 -4.89
CA LEU A 130 -4.53 15.38 -3.90
C LEU A 130 -4.10 16.85 -3.98
N GLY A 131 -3.95 17.40 -5.19
CA GLY A 131 -3.73 18.83 -5.39
C GLY A 131 -4.86 19.66 -4.78
N ALA A 132 -6.12 19.35 -5.12
CA ALA A 132 -7.27 20.05 -4.56
C ALA A 132 -7.33 19.96 -3.02
N MET A 133 -7.01 18.80 -2.46
CA MET A 133 -7.01 18.52 -1.01
C MET A 133 -6.03 19.39 -0.24
N ILE A 134 -4.86 19.71 -0.81
CA ILE A 134 -3.86 20.59 -0.18
C ILE A 134 -4.46 21.98 0.07
N TRP A 135 -5.21 22.52 -0.90
CA TRP A 135 -5.81 23.84 -0.77
C TRP A 135 -6.89 23.92 0.32
N PHE A 136 -7.60 22.82 0.57
CA PHE A 136 -8.58 22.72 1.65
C PHE A 136 -7.95 22.55 3.04
N GLY A 137 -6.62 22.59 3.17
CA GLY A 137 -5.91 22.53 4.45
C GLY A 137 -5.50 21.11 4.89
N TYR A 138 -5.75 20.10 4.06
CA TYR A 138 -5.39 18.70 4.35
C TYR A 138 -4.02 18.33 3.75
N GLY A 139 -3.05 19.24 3.79
CA GLY A 139 -1.73 19.06 3.16
C GLY A 139 -0.98 17.82 3.64
N THR A 140 -0.95 17.57 4.95
CA THR A 140 -0.28 16.38 5.52
C THR A 140 -0.90 15.07 5.05
N LEU A 141 -2.23 14.98 5.01
CA LEU A 141 -2.95 13.82 4.48
C LEU A 141 -2.68 13.63 2.99
N ALA A 142 -2.67 14.72 2.22
CA ALA A 142 -2.37 14.68 0.79
C ALA A 142 -0.96 14.15 0.53
N VAL A 143 0.04 14.57 1.31
CA VAL A 143 1.42 14.04 1.21
C VAL A 143 1.46 12.55 1.54
N MET A 144 0.83 12.11 2.63
CA MET A 144 0.80 10.68 3.00
C MET A 144 0.14 9.84 1.90
N LEU A 145 -1.02 10.27 1.40
CA LEU A 145 -1.72 9.59 0.31
C LEU A 145 -0.94 9.65 -1.00
N GLY A 146 -0.23 10.74 -1.30
CA GLY A 146 0.62 10.88 -2.48
C GLY A 146 1.81 9.93 -2.46
N ILE A 147 2.48 9.79 -1.30
CA ILE A 147 3.56 8.81 -1.11
C ILE A 147 3.01 7.38 -1.20
N ALA A 148 1.88 7.09 -0.53
CA ALA A 148 1.24 5.77 -0.58
C ALA A 148 0.81 5.39 -2.00
N THR A 149 0.24 6.33 -2.75
CA THR A 149 -0.15 6.16 -4.16
C THR A 149 1.07 5.85 -5.01
N THR A 150 2.16 6.60 -4.85
CA THR A 150 3.42 6.35 -5.56
C THR A 150 4.01 4.99 -5.21
N GLY A 151 4.00 4.60 -3.93
CA GLY A 151 4.41 3.27 -3.49
C GLY A 151 3.58 2.16 -4.14
N LEU A 152 2.25 2.33 -4.18
CA LEU A 152 1.35 1.38 -4.83
C LEU A 152 1.64 1.25 -6.34
N LEU A 153 1.91 2.38 -7.01
CA LEU A 153 2.29 2.42 -8.43
C LEU A 153 3.64 1.75 -8.68
N TYR A 154 4.61 1.95 -7.78
CA TYR A 154 5.94 1.35 -7.82
C TYR A 154 5.88 -0.17 -7.68
N PHE A 155 5.17 -0.67 -6.65
CA PHE A 155 5.05 -2.11 -6.40
C PHE A 155 4.13 -2.83 -7.39
N LYS A 156 3.38 -2.12 -8.25
CA LYS A 156 2.47 -2.73 -9.25
C LYS A 156 3.14 -3.83 -10.07
N HIS A 157 4.40 -3.67 -10.49
CA HIS A 157 5.07 -4.68 -11.31
C HIS A 157 5.36 -5.97 -10.52
N GLN A 158 5.77 -5.85 -9.26
CA GLN A 158 6.01 -7.01 -8.40
C GLN A 158 4.70 -7.74 -8.11
N LEU A 159 3.62 -7.00 -7.84
CA LEU A 159 2.28 -7.57 -7.62
C LEU A 159 1.73 -8.24 -8.89
N SER A 160 1.91 -7.62 -10.06
CA SER A 160 1.54 -8.19 -11.35
C SER A 160 2.37 -9.42 -11.70
N GLY A 161 3.68 -9.39 -11.44
CA GLY A 161 4.59 -10.52 -11.63
C GLY A 161 4.21 -11.71 -10.75
N ILE A 162 3.92 -11.47 -9.48
CA ILE A 162 3.37 -12.48 -8.56
C ILE A 162 2.06 -13.01 -9.14
N SER A 163 1.08 -12.15 -9.44
CA SER A 163 -0.21 -12.58 -9.98
C SER A 163 -0.10 -13.38 -11.28
N LYS A 164 0.81 -13.02 -12.18
CA LYS A 164 1.07 -13.74 -13.44
C LYS A 164 1.81 -15.06 -13.19
N SER A 165 2.64 -15.12 -12.15
CA SER A 165 3.34 -16.34 -11.77
C SER A 165 2.41 -17.38 -11.14
N LEU A 166 1.28 -16.96 -10.55
CA LEU A 166 0.29 -17.87 -9.97
C LEU A 166 -0.51 -18.58 -11.08
N THR A 167 -0.57 -19.91 -11.00
CA THR A 167 -1.40 -20.73 -11.86
C THR A 167 -2.83 -20.74 -11.33
N HIS A 168 -3.80 -21.02 -12.19
CA HIS A 168 -5.21 -21.13 -11.81
C HIS A 168 -5.45 -22.06 -10.60
N LYS A 169 -4.71 -23.17 -10.52
CA LYS A 169 -4.76 -24.11 -9.39
C LYS A 169 -4.32 -23.48 -8.07
N ASP A 170 -3.39 -22.55 -8.09
CA ASP A 170 -2.86 -21.90 -6.89
C ASP A 170 -3.82 -20.85 -6.38
N LEU A 171 -4.45 -20.11 -7.31
CA LEU A 171 -5.55 -19.21 -6.98
C LEU A 171 -6.68 -19.97 -6.27
N ILE A 172 -7.11 -21.12 -6.82
CA ILE A 172 -8.14 -21.94 -6.20
C ILE A 172 -7.71 -22.41 -4.80
N SER A 173 -6.46 -22.86 -4.65
CA SER A 173 -5.95 -23.37 -3.37
C SER A 173 -5.88 -22.26 -2.30
N ILE A 174 -5.40 -21.07 -2.68
CA ILE A 174 -5.35 -19.89 -1.80
C ILE A 174 -6.77 -19.44 -1.44
N LEU A 175 -7.69 -19.40 -2.42
CA LEU A 175 -9.06 -18.96 -2.21
C LEU A 175 -9.85 -19.96 -1.33
N GLN A 176 -9.66 -21.26 -1.53
CA GLN A 176 -10.25 -22.30 -0.67
C GLN A 176 -9.72 -22.19 0.76
N PHE A 177 -8.41 -22.01 0.93
CA PHE A 177 -7.82 -21.78 2.24
C PHE A 177 -8.36 -20.50 2.90
N ALA A 178 -8.46 -19.41 2.15
CA ALA A 178 -9.02 -18.15 2.62
C ALA A 178 -10.50 -18.30 3.00
N ALA A 179 -11.30 -19.03 2.23
CA ALA A 179 -12.69 -19.31 2.57
C ALA A 179 -12.80 -20.17 3.85
N LEU A 180 -12.01 -21.23 3.97
CA LEU A 180 -11.99 -22.08 5.17
C LEU A 180 -11.59 -21.27 6.42
N SER A 181 -10.60 -20.38 6.31
CA SER A 181 -10.06 -19.61 7.43
C SER A 181 -10.88 -18.36 7.78
N PHE A 182 -11.28 -17.56 6.79
CA PHE A 182 -11.95 -16.27 7.02
C PHE A 182 -13.47 -16.31 6.91
N ILE A 183 -14.05 -17.38 6.36
CA ILE A 183 -15.52 -17.52 6.24
C ILE A 183 -16.01 -18.65 7.15
N VAL A 184 -15.45 -19.85 7.01
CA VAL A 184 -15.96 -21.03 7.73
C VAL A 184 -15.55 -21.04 9.21
N LEU A 185 -14.30 -20.68 9.54
CA LEU A 185 -13.87 -20.61 10.94
C LEU A 185 -14.71 -19.63 11.80
N PRO A 186 -14.95 -18.36 11.38
CA PRO A 186 -15.73 -17.44 12.21
C PRO A 186 -17.23 -17.74 12.26
N ILE A 187 -17.78 -18.49 11.29
CA ILE A 187 -19.20 -18.87 11.31
C ILE A 187 -19.47 -20.04 12.27
N LEU A 188 -18.42 -20.76 12.69
CA LEU A 188 -18.56 -21.94 13.51
C LEU A 188 -18.84 -21.59 14.98
N PRO A 189 -19.93 -22.11 15.57
CA PRO A 189 -20.25 -21.86 16.96
C PRO A 189 -19.19 -22.48 17.87
N ASN A 190 -18.59 -21.66 18.74
CA ASN A 190 -17.65 -22.10 19.78
C ASN A 190 -18.40 -22.71 20.96
N LYS A 191 -19.13 -23.80 20.71
CA LYS A 191 -19.87 -24.57 21.71
C LYS A 191 -19.50 -26.03 21.56
N ASP A 192 -19.31 -26.71 22.68
CA ASP A 192 -19.04 -28.13 22.67
C ASP A 192 -20.34 -28.90 22.38
N PHE A 193 -20.26 -29.91 21.52
CA PHE A 193 -21.36 -30.77 21.09
C PHE A 193 -21.05 -32.24 21.43
N GLY A 194 -22.10 -33.03 21.70
CA GLY A 194 -22.05 -34.49 21.91
C GLY A 194 -22.20 -34.95 23.37
N PRO A 195 -22.39 -36.26 23.62
CA PRO A 195 -22.38 -36.84 24.96
C PRO A 195 -21.03 -36.55 25.62
N TYR A 196 -21.04 -35.99 26.85
CA TYR A 196 -19.88 -35.50 27.59
C TYR A 196 -19.22 -34.19 27.11
N ASN A 197 -19.85 -33.40 26.22
CA ASN A 197 -19.32 -32.08 25.82
C ASN A 197 -17.90 -32.15 25.21
N ALA A 198 -17.56 -33.26 24.55
CA ALA A 198 -16.18 -33.57 24.17
C ALA A 198 -15.73 -32.99 22.81
N ILE A 199 -16.66 -32.55 21.94
CA ILE A 199 -16.33 -32.12 20.58
C ILE A 199 -16.66 -30.65 20.41
N ASN A 200 -15.63 -29.80 20.34
CA ASN A 200 -15.79 -28.40 19.97
C ASN A 200 -15.54 -28.21 18.46
N PRO A 201 -16.56 -27.88 17.65
CA PRO A 201 -16.41 -27.69 16.20
C PRO A 201 -15.35 -26.64 15.89
N HIS A 202 -15.27 -25.55 16.66
CA HIS A 202 -14.32 -24.47 16.45
C HIS A 202 -12.87 -24.95 16.66
N GLN A 203 -12.61 -25.80 17.65
CA GLN A 203 -11.28 -26.39 17.87
C GLN A 203 -10.90 -27.38 16.75
N VAL A 204 -11.83 -28.23 16.34
CA VAL A 204 -11.61 -29.17 15.23
C VAL A 204 -11.32 -28.41 13.93
N TRP A 205 -12.04 -27.33 13.67
CA TRP A 205 -11.83 -26.52 12.46
C TRP A 205 -10.52 -25.74 12.49
N TRP A 206 -10.06 -25.33 13.68
CA TRP A 206 -8.71 -24.79 13.86
C TRP A 206 -7.62 -25.78 13.41
N MET A 207 -7.79 -27.07 13.70
CA MET A 207 -6.86 -28.10 13.19
C MET A 207 -6.90 -28.17 11.65
N VAL A 208 -8.08 -28.06 11.04
CA VAL A 208 -8.23 -28.05 9.57
C VAL A 208 -7.50 -26.85 8.96
N VAL A 209 -7.70 -25.65 9.51
CA VAL A 209 -7.01 -24.43 9.05
C VAL A 209 -5.49 -24.57 9.22
N LEU A 210 -5.00 -25.10 10.35
CA LEU A 210 -3.58 -25.32 10.56
C LEU A 210 -2.97 -26.33 9.57
N ILE A 211 -3.65 -27.46 9.33
CA ILE A 211 -3.16 -28.49 8.41
C ILE A 211 -3.16 -27.98 6.97
N SER A 212 -4.26 -27.34 6.53
CA SER A 212 -4.36 -26.76 5.20
C SER A 212 -3.36 -25.61 5.00
N GLY A 213 -3.18 -24.76 6.01
CA GLY A 213 -2.22 -23.65 5.97
C GLY A 213 -0.79 -24.15 5.82
N LEU A 214 -0.41 -25.18 6.60
CA LEU A 214 0.93 -25.79 6.48
C LEU A 214 1.13 -26.47 5.11
N SER A 215 0.09 -27.09 4.55
CA SER A 215 0.15 -27.69 3.21
C SER A 215 0.32 -26.64 2.10
N LEU A 216 -0.38 -25.52 2.20
CA LEU A 216 -0.26 -24.40 1.26
C LEU A 216 1.10 -23.71 1.39
N ALA A 217 1.60 -23.52 2.61
CA ALA A 217 2.92 -22.98 2.88
C ALA A 217 4.03 -23.88 2.33
N GLY A 218 3.90 -25.20 2.48
CA GLY A 218 4.81 -26.18 1.89
C GLY A 218 4.83 -26.13 0.37
N TYR A 219 3.65 -26.08 -0.25
CA TYR A 219 3.52 -25.91 -1.69
C TYR A 219 4.16 -24.60 -2.17
N ALA A 220 3.92 -23.48 -1.47
CA ALA A 220 4.51 -22.19 -1.77
C ALA A 220 6.04 -22.22 -1.65
N ALA A 221 6.58 -22.83 -0.59
CA ALA A 221 8.03 -22.98 -0.40
C ALA A 221 8.67 -23.78 -1.54
N LEU A 222 8.06 -24.90 -1.94
CA LEU A 222 8.53 -25.70 -3.09
C LEU A 222 8.55 -24.90 -4.39
N ARG A 223 7.54 -24.05 -4.59
CA ARG A 223 7.45 -23.20 -5.78
C ARG A 223 8.51 -22.10 -5.79
N ILE A 224 8.75 -21.43 -4.66
CA ILE A 224 9.72 -20.33 -4.54
C ILE A 224 11.16 -20.85 -4.73
N VAL A 225 11.46 -22.05 -4.23
CA VAL A 225 12.80 -22.66 -4.35
C VAL A 225 13.12 -23.11 -5.77
N GLY A 226 12.10 -23.39 -6.59
CA GLY A 226 12.26 -23.66 -8.02
C GLY A 226 12.76 -25.08 -8.35
N ALA A 227 12.28 -25.62 -9.47
CA ALA A 227 12.54 -26.96 -9.99
C ALA A 227 14.02 -27.27 -10.34
N GLN A 228 14.95 -26.33 -10.15
CA GLN A 228 16.36 -26.45 -10.54
C GLN A 228 17.35 -26.67 -9.39
N ARG A 229 16.90 -26.68 -8.12
CA ARG A 229 17.78 -26.97 -6.98
C ARG A 229 17.29 -28.17 -6.19
N GLY A 230 17.79 -29.33 -6.61
CA GLY A 230 18.05 -30.53 -5.81
C GLY A 230 16.87 -31.14 -5.05
N ALA A 231 16.60 -32.42 -5.32
CA ALA A 231 15.67 -33.27 -4.58
C ALA A 231 15.83 -33.18 -3.03
N ALA A 232 17.00 -32.78 -2.52
CA ALA A 232 17.26 -32.54 -1.11
C ALA A 232 16.48 -31.36 -0.50
N VAL A 233 16.32 -30.23 -1.22
CA VAL A 233 15.56 -29.07 -0.73
C VAL A 233 14.05 -29.33 -0.83
N ILE A 234 13.65 -30.06 -1.88
CA ILE A 234 12.29 -30.59 -2.05
C ILE A 234 11.93 -31.56 -0.91
N GLY A 235 12.85 -32.41 -0.49
CA GLY A 235 12.67 -33.34 0.64
C GLY A 235 12.59 -32.64 2.00
N PHE A 236 13.42 -31.62 2.23
CA PHE A 236 13.43 -30.88 3.49
C PHE A 236 12.16 -30.01 3.67
N PHE A 237 11.79 -29.22 2.66
CA PHE A 237 10.58 -28.38 2.73
C PHE A 237 9.29 -29.17 2.51
N GLY A 238 9.31 -30.25 1.71
CA GLY A 238 8.19 -31.18 1.58
C GLY A 238 7.94 -31.99 2.86
N GLY A 239 9.01 -32.37 3.58
CA GLY A 239 8.94 -33.01 4.90
C GLY A 239 8.42 -32.10 6.01
N LEU A 240 8.65 -30.79 5.93
CA LEU A 240 8.06 -29.80 6.83
C LEU A 240 6.54 -29.65 6.62
N ALA A 241 6.03 -29.95 5.42
CA ALA A 241 4.61 -29.76 5.07
C ALA A 241 3.74 -31.01 5.33
N SER A 242 4.21 -32.21 4.97
CA SER A 242 3.49 -33.47 5.23
C SER A 242 4.35 -34.70 4.90
N SER A 243 4.44 -35.64 5.84
CA SER A 243 5.18 -36.91 5.70
C SER A 243 4.75 -37.76 4.50
N THR A 244 3.55 -37.58 3.97
CA THR A 244 3.02 -38.30 2.81
C THR A 244 3.65 -37.84 1.48
N ALA A 245 4.01 -36.55 1.37
CA ALA A 245 4.66 -36.02 0.17
C ALA A 245 6.09 -36.57 0.01
N THR A 246 6.79 -36.75 1.13
CA THR A 246 8.12 -37.36 1.16
C THR A 246 8.08 -38.84 0.76
N THR A 247 7.09 -39.61 1.23
CA THR A 247 6.93 -41.03 0.84
C THR A 247 6.63 -41.19 -0.65
N MET A 248 5.76 -40.34 -1.22
CA MET A 248 5.32 -40.49 -2.61
C MET A 248 6.38 -40.08 -3.64
N VAL A 249 7.23 -39.09 -3.34
CA VAL A 249 8.35 -38.70 -4.21
C VAL A 249 9.48 -39.75 -4.18
N PHE A 250 9.73 -40.38 -3.01
CA PHE A 250 10.72 -41.44 -2.89
C PHE A 250 10.27 -42.79 -3.47
N ALA A 251 8.98 -43.14 -3.37
CA ALA A 251 8.45 -44.37 -3.97
C ALA A 251 8.50 -44.36 -5.50
N ARG A 252 8.49 -43.17 -6.14
CA ARG A 252 8.52 -43.03 -7.60
C ARG A 252 9.92 -43.09 -8.20
N ASN A 253 10.96 -42.69 -7.45
CA ASN A 253 12.36 -42.73 -7.88
C ASN A 253 13.12 -44.00 -7.45
N ALA A 254 12.50 -44.89 -6.68
CA ALA A 254 13.12 -46.14 -6.21
C ALA A 254 13.18 -47.26 -7.27
N ARG A 255 12.90 -46.97 -8.55
CA ARG A 255 13.02 -47.94 -9.64
C ARG A 255 14.33 -47.87 -10.44
N ASP A 256 15.12 -46.80 -10.33
CA ASP A 256 16.17 -46.56 -11.33
C ASP A 256 17.64 -46.41 -10.84
N ASP A 257 18.00 -46.38 -9.55
CA ASP A 257 19.45 -46.48 -9.20
C ASP A 257 19.81 -46.78 -7.71
N VAL A 258 20.83 -47.62 -7.50
CA VAL A 258 21.22 -48.22 -6.20
C VAL A 258 21.96 -47.22 -5.28
N GLU A 259 22.57 -46.15 -5.82
CA GLU A 259 23.21 -45.07 -5.03
C GLU A 259 22.21 -44.17 -4.27
N LEU A 260 20.91 -44.21 -4.63
CA LEU A 260 19.85 -43.39 -4.04
C LEU A 260 19.41 -43.85 -2.64
N THR A 261 19.75 -45.09 -2.26
CA THR A 261 19.29 -45.76 -1.04
C THR A 261 19.83 -45.10 0.24
N ARG A 262 21.06 -44.58 0.19
CA ARG A 262 21.70 -43.88 1.32
C ARG A 262 21.08 -42.49 1.54
N THR A 263 20.80 -41.79 0.45
CA THR A 263 20.12 -40.48 0.47
C THR A 263 18.66 -40.62 0.92
N ALA A 264 17.97 -41.70 0.53
CA ALA A 264 16.61 -41.99 0.97
C ALA A 264 16.50 -42.19 2.49
N THR A 265 17.46 -42.87 3.11
CA THR A 265 17.47 -43.09 4.57
C THR A 265 17.62 -41.77 5.33
N VAL A 266 18.50 -40.87 4.85
CA VAL A 266 18.70 -39.53 5.46
C VAL A 266 17.45 -38.68 5.32
N VAL A 267 16.78 -38.72 4.16
CA VAL A 267 15.54 -37.96 3.96
C VAL A 267 14.38 -38.52 4.78
N ILE A 268 14.28 -39.84 4.97
CA ILE A 268 13.28 -40.46 5.85
C ILE A 268 13.53 -40.09 7.33
N LEU A 269 14.79 -40.10 7.78
CA LEU A 269 15.13 -39.67 9.15
C LEU A 269 14.79 -38.19 9.38
N LEU A 270 15.13 -37.33 8.43
CA LEU A 270 14.81 -35.90 8.48
C LEU A 270 13.30 -35.65 8.42
N ALA A 271 12.54 -36.44 7.66
CA ALA A 271 11.08 -36.36 7.63
C ALA A 271 10.45 -36.75 8.97
N ASN A 272 11.01 -37.75 9.66
CA ASN A 272 10.53 -38.15 10.98
C ASN A 272 10.84 -37.08 12.05
N LEU A 273 12.01 -36.43 11.94
CA LEU A 273 12.36 -35.28 12.79
C LEU A 273 11.42 -34.09 12.57
N ALA A 274 10.99 -33.83 11.33
CA ALA A 274 10.04 -32.77 11.01
C ALA A 274 8.64 -33.01 11.60
N VAL A 275 8.19 -34.27 11.69
CA VAL A 275 6.92 -34.63 12.37
C VAL A 275 6.98 -34.30 13.85
N LEU A 276 8.09 -34.61 14.51
CA LEU A 276 8.29 -34.26 15.93
C LEU A 276 8.27 -32.76 16.14
N LEU A 277 8.91 -32.01 15.24
CA LEU A 277 8.96 -30.54 15.29
C LEU A 277 7.56 -29.93 15.07
N ARG A 278 6.78 -30.50 14.14
CA ARG A 278 5.39 -30.10 13.91
C ARG A 278 4.51 -30.37 15.13
N LEU A 279 4.60 -31.56 15.72
CA LEU A 279 3.88 -31.87 16.95
C LEU A 279 4.30 -30.96 18.10
N ALA A 280 5.58 -30.60 18.20
CA ALA A 280 6.08 -29.68 19.22
C ALA A 280 5.52 -28.26 19.04
N VAL A 281 5.43 -27.74 17.82
CA VAL A 281 4.85 -26.41 17.55
C VAL A 281 3.34 -26.41 17.80
N VAL A 282 2.64 -27.46 17.38
CA VAL A 282 1.20 -27.62 17.66
C VAL A 282 0.98 -27.69 19.17
N ALA A 283 1.77 -28.48 19.89
CA ALA A 283 1.69 -28.57 21.35
C ALA A 283 1.99 -27.21 22.02
N ALA A 284 3.05 -26.50 21.61
CA ALA A 284 3.43 -25.22 22.20
C ALA A 284 2.40 -24.10 21.98
N THR A 285 1.70 -24.11 20.84
CA THR A 285 0.70 -23.08 20.51
C THR A 285 -0.67 -23.37 21.14
N LEU A 286 -1.03 -24.65 21.31
CA LEU A 286 -2.30 -25.06 21.94
C LEU A 286 -2.21 -25.23 23.46
N ALA A 287 -1.00 -25.37 24.04
CA ALA A 287 -0.79 -25.58 25.47
C ALA A 287 -0.09 -24.43 26.24
N PRO A 288 -0.43 -23.13 26.07
CA PRO A 288 -0.07 -22.12 27.06
C PRO A 288 -0.94 -22.19 28.34
N ALA A 289 -1.87 -23.15 28.45
CA ALA A 289 -2.84 -23.25 29.56
C ALA A 289 -2.54 -24.34 30.60
N LEU A 290 -1.38 -25.02 30.52
CA LEU A 290 -0.96 -26.08 31.47
C LEU A 290 0.43 -25.85 32.10
N THR A 291 0.96 -24.63 32.01
CA THR A 291 2.12 -24.13 32.77
C THR A 291 1.78 -22.77 33.31
#